data_AF-Q0S142-F1
#
_entry.id   AF-Q0S142-F1
#
_cell.length_a   1.000
_cell.length_b   1.000
_cell.length_c   1.000
_cell.angle_alpha   90.00
_cell.angle_beta   90.00
_cell.angle_gamma   90.00
#
_symmetry.space_group_name_H-M   'P 1'
#
loop_
_entity.id
_entity.type
_entity.pdbx_description
1 polymer ?
#
loop_
_entity_poly.entity_id
_entity_poly.type
_entity_poly.pdbx_seq_one_letter_code
_entity_poly.pdbx_strand_id
1 'polypeptide(L)'
;MGPGGRMNSNSAPPLPDELAKICTRMRLPYLRKAAPDVLATARAQRWDPAEVVRVLLQEEVVGRDAATRRMRRKNAKFPTGKTFSSWRPEESSIPEATQNALTTLEWVHRRENLAVSGAVVIVGLS
;
A
#
# COMPACT_ATOMS: atom_id res chain seq x y z
N MET A 1 -20.14 12.60 42.58
CA MET A 1 -18.88 11.84 42.50
C MET A 1 -18.80 11.25 41.09
N GLY A 2 -18.24 11.98 40.12
CA GLY A 2 -18.14 11.49 38.73
C GLY A 2 -16.87 10.66 38.54
N PRO A 3 -16.88 9.57 37.78
CA PRO A 3 -15.67 8.80 37.52
C PRO A 3 -14.77 9.61 36.58
N GLY A 4 -13.62 10.05 37.10
CA GLY A 4 -12.58 10.69 36.32
C GLY A 4 -12.09 9.72 35.25
N GLY A 5 -12.50 9.98 34.00
CA GLY A 5 -11.93 9.34 32.83
C GLY A 5 -10.42 9.59 32.84
N ARG A 6 -9.64 8.52 32.95
CA ARG A 6 -8.19 8.55 32.85
C ARG A 6 -7.83 9.23 31.53
N MET A 7 -7.28 10.44 31.60
CA MET A 7 -6.65 11.07 30.45
C MET A 7 -5.44 10.22 30.09
N ASN A 8 -5.49 9.51 28.96
CA ASN A 8 -4.38 8.72 28.46
C ASN A 8 -3.20 9.66 28.14
N SER A 9 -2.30 9.83 29.09
CA SER A 9 -1.14 10.73 29.05
C SER A 9 0.05 10.18 28.24
N ASN A 10 -0.17 9.23 27.32
CA ASN A 10 0.91 8.48 26.65
C ASN A 10 1.12 8.85 25.16
N SER A 11 0.67 10.02 24.72
CA SER A 11 0.98 10.50 23.36
C SER A 11 2.38 11.09 23.32
N ALA A 12 3.15 10.75 22.29
CA ALA A 12 4.44 11.38 22.06
C ALA A 12 4.30 12.91 21.91
N PRO A 13 5.30 13.71 22.33
CA PRO A 13 5.29 15.14 22.12
C PRO A 13 5.16 15.50 20.64
N PRO A 14 4.44 16.58 20.28
CA PRO A 14 4.34 17.00 18.90
C PRO A 14 5.71 17.35 18.32
N LEU A 15 5.83 17.18 17.00
CA LEU A 15 7.04 17.55 16.28
C LEU A 15 7.27 19.08 16.38
N PRO A 16 8.50 19.55 16.66
CA PRO A 16 8.79 20.98 16.66
C PRO A 16 8.37 21.66 15.35
N ASP A 17 7.81 22.88 15.45
CA ASP A 17 7.21 23.58 14.31
C ASP A 17 8.18 23.80 13.14
N GLU A 18 9.44 24.11 13.41
CA GLU A 18 10.47 24.28 12.38
C GLU A 18 10.67 22.99 11.58
N LEU A 19 10.73 21.85 12.28
CA LEU A 19 10.88 20.55 11.65
C LEU A 19 9.62 20.15 10.88
N ALA A 20 8.44 20.46 11.41
CA ALA A 20 7.16 20.26 10.71
C ALA A 20 7.07 21.07 9.41
N LYS A 21 7.53 22.34 9.43
CA LYS A 21 7.62 23.20 8.25
C LYS A 21 8.59 22.64 7.21
N ILE A 22 9.76 22.17 7.62
CA ILE A 22 10.74 21.53 6.72
C ILE A 22 10.14 20.28 6.08
N CYS A 23 9.53 19.39 6.87
CA CYS A 23 8.89 18.18 6.35
C CYS A 23 7.78 18.50 5.34
N THR A 24 7.03 19.57 5.57
CA THR A 24 6.00 20.04 4.65
C THR A 24 6.61 20.54 3.33
N ARG A 25 7.65 21.38 3.40
CA ARG A 25 8.37 21.90 2.22
C ARG A 25 8.99 20.78 1.39
N MET A 26 9.58 19.78 2.05
CA MET A 26 10.22 18.63 1.39
C MET A 26 9.23 17.53 0.97
N ARG A 27 7.93 17.70 1.24
CA ARG A 27 6.89 16.69 0.95
C ARG A 27 7.20 15.33 1.58
N LEU A 28 7.44 15.36 2.90
CA LEU A 28 7.69 14.18 3.73
C LEU A 28 6.49 13.89 4.68
N PRO A 29 5.28 13.63 4.16
CA PRO A 29 4.08 13.50 4.98
C PRO A 29 4.10 12.28 5.90
N TYR A 30 4.72 11.17 5.51
CA TYR A 30 4.70 9.93 6.30
C TYR A 30 5.77 9.97 7.39
N LEU A 31 6.96 10.47 7.05
CA LEU A 31 7.98 10.80 8.04
C LEU A 31 7.42 11.77 9.08
N ARG A 32 6.80 12.88 8.66
CA ARG A 32 6.21 13.86 9.58
C ARG A 32 5.17 13.24 10.52
N LYS A 33 4.39 12.27 10.01
CA LYS A 33 3.39 11.55 10.80
C LYS A 33 4.06 10.63 11.84
N ALA A 34 5.12 9.91 11.46
CA ALA A 34 5.80 8.95 12.34
C ALA A 34 6.77 9.61 13.34
N ALA A 35 7.29 10.81 13.02
CA ALA A 35 8.36 11.44 13.76
C ALA A 35 8.12 11.62 15.27
N PRO A 36 6.95 12.04 15.76
CA PRO A 36 6.69 12.16 17.20
C PRO A 36 7.02 10.87 17.96
N ASP A 37 6.46 9.75 17.51
CA ASP A 37 6.61 8.45 18.17
C ASP A 37 8.03 7.92 18.03
N VAL A 38 8.62 8.00 16.83
CA VAL A 38 10.00 7.55 16.57
C VAL A 38 11.00 8.32 17.43
N LEU A 39 10.85 9.64 17.55
CA LEU A 39 11.75 10.47 18.37
C LEU A 39 11.59 10.17 19.87
N ALA A 40 10.36 9.95 20.34
CA ALA A 40 10.11 9.55 21.72
C ALA A 40 10.74 8.20 22.05
N THR A 41 10.58 7.21 21.17
CA THR A 41 11.20 5.89 21.29
C THR A 41 12.73 5.98 21.24
N ALA A 42 13.27 6.69 20.25
CA ALA A 42 14.71 6.85 20.09
C ALA A 42 15.36 7.50 21.32
N ARG A 43 14.71 8.51 21.91
CA ARG A 43 15.18 9.14 23.14
C ARG A 43 15.16 8.17 24.32
N ALA A 44 14.07 7.42 24.50
CA ALA A 44 13.93 6.46 25.59
C ALA A 44 14.96 5.32 25.49
N GLN A 45 15.26 4.88 24.26
CA GLN A 45 16.15 3.76 23.97
C GLN A 45 17.57 4.19 23.59
N ARG A 46 17.88 5.49 23.61
CA ARG A 46 19.18 6.07 23.26
C ARG A 46 19.72 5.56 21.92
N TRP A 47 18.89 5.59 20.89
CA TRP A 47 19.30 5.17 19.55
C TRP A 47 20.44 6.03 19.01
N ASP A 48 21.25 5.42 18.15
CA ASP A 48 22.21 6.14 17.32
C ASP A 48 21.48 7.17 16.42
N PRO A 49 21.99 8.40 16.24
CA PRO A 49 21.33 9.40 15.41
C PRO A 49 21.10 8.95 13.95
N ALA A 50 22.00 8.17 13.36
CA ALA A 50 21.82 7.67 12.00
C ALA A 50 20.67 6.65 11.93
N GLU A 51 20.47 5.86 12.99
CA GLU A 51 19.34 4.92 13.08
C GLU A 51 17.99 5.66 13.09
N VAL A 52 17.90 6.78 13.81
CA VAL A 52 16.69 7.63 13.81
C VAL A 52 16.38 8.14 12.40
N VAL A 53 17.39 8.67 11.70
CA VAL A 53 17.25 9.16 10.33
C VAL A 53 16.84 8.03 9.38
N ARG A 54 17.47 6.86 9.50
CA ARG A 54 17.17 5.67 8.69
C ARG A 54 15.71 5.24 8.84
N VAL A 55 15.22 5.10 10.08
CA VAL A 55 13.83 4.69 10.35
C VAL A 55 12.84 5.73 9.82
N LEU A 56 13.10 7.02 10.06
CA LEU A 56 12.23 8.10 9.56
C LEU A 56 12.14 8.14 8.04
N LEU A 57 13.25 7.97 7.33
CA LEU A 57 13.27 7.90 5.87
C LEU A 57 12.60 6.63 5.36
N GLN A 58 12.74 5.50 6.05
CA GLN A 58 12.06 4.26 5.71
C GLN A 58 10.54 4.40 5.78
N GLU A 59 10.00 5.08 6.79
CA GLU A 59 8.57 5.39 6.89
C GLU A 59 8.07 6.19 5.69
N GLU A 60 8.88 7.13 5.18
CA GLU A 60 8.56 7.87 3.97
C GLU A 60 8.52 6.98 2.72
N VAL A 61 9.52 6.09 2.56
CA VAL A 61 9.56 5.13 1.44
C VAL A 61 8.34 4.23 1.46
N VAL A 62 8.04 3.60 2.60
CA VAL A 62 6.90 2.70 2.77
C VAL A 62 5.58 3.41 2.47
N GLY A 63 5.40 4.63 2.99
CA GLY A 63 4.20 5.43 2.75
C GLY A 63 4.01 5.80 1.28
N ARG A 64 5.09 6.20 0.59
CA ARG A 64 5.08 6.51 -0.85
C ARG A 64 4.79 5.29 -1.71
N ASP A 65 5.34 4.14 -1.37
CA ASP A 65 5.08 2.89 -2.08
C ASP A 65 3.62 2.46 -1.93
N ALA A 66 3.06 2.59 -0.72
CA ALA A 66 1.64 2.34 -0.48
C ALA A 66 0.74 3.31 -1.28
N ALA A 67 1.07 4.59 -1.31
CA ALA A 67 0.34 5.60 -2.07
C ALA A 67 0.40 5.36 -3.59
N THR A 68 1.58 5.04 -4.11
CA THR A 68 1.80 4.72 -5.52
C THR A 68 1.00 3.47 -5.92
N ARG A 69 1.04 2.41 -5.10
CA ARG A 69 0.23 1.20 -5.34
C ARG A 69 -1.27 1.51 -5.34
N ARG A 70 -1.75 2.33 -4.39
CA ARG A 70 -3.16 2.76 -4.35
C ARG A 70 -3.55 3.56 -5.61
N MET A 71 -2.70 4.49 -6.04
CA MET A 71 -2.93 5.30 -7.24
C MET A 71 -2.97 4.42 -8.50
N ARG A 72 -2.00 3.51 -8.66
CA ARG A 72 -1.97 2.57 -9.80
C ARG A 72 -3.23 1.70 -9.85
N ARG A 73 -3.68 1.15 -8.71
CA ARG A 73 -4.93 0.39 -8.63
C ARG A 73 -6.15 1.22 -9.01
N LYS A 74 -6.25 2.45 -8.51
CA LYS A 74 -7.34 3.37 -8.87
C LYS A 74 -7.35 3.68 -10.37
N ASN A 75 -6.19 3.95 -10.94
CA ASN A 75 -6.04 4.32 -12.36
C ASN A 75 -6.27 3.14 -13.31
N ALA A 76 -5.98 1.91 -12.87
CA ALA A 76 -6.22 0.71 -13.66
C ALA A 76 -7.71 0.44 -13.94
N LYS A 77 -8.63 1.07 -13.21
CA LYS A 77 -10.09 0.94 -13.39
C LYS A 77 -10.53 -0.52 -13.53
N PHE A 78 -9.94 -1.41 -12.71
CA PHE A 78 -10.29 -2.83 -12.74
C PHE A 78 -11.80 -3.01 -12.49
N PRO A 79 -12.45 -3.98 -13.16
CA PRO A 79 -13.85 -4.28 -12.90
C PRO A 79 -14.10 -4.53 -11.41
N THR A 80 -15.02 -3.77 -10.82
CA THR A 80 -15.41 -3.94 -9.42
C THR A 80 -16.40 -5.08 -9.27
N GLY A 81 -16.26 -5.89 -8.21
CA GLY A 81 -17.18 -6.98 -7.91
C GLY A 81 -17.02 -8.23 -8.77
N LYS A 82 -16.05 -8.24 -9.71
CA LYS A 82 -15.64 -9.46 -10.41
C LYS A 82 -14.52 -10.15 -9.66
N THR A 83 -14.74 -11.40 -9.31
CA THR A 83 -13.74 -12.27 -8.67
C THR A 83 -13.49 -13.48 -9.56
N PHE A 84 -12.35 -14.15 -9.39
CA PHE A 84 -12.10 -15.42 -10.08
C PHE A 84 -13.13 -16.50 -9.74
N SER A 85 -13.83 -16.41 -8.60
CA SER A 85 -14.88 -17.37 -8.23
C SER A 85 -16.10 -17.35 -9.15
N SER A 86 -16.33 -16.27 -9.92
CA SER A 86 -17.40 -16.21 -10.91
C SER A 86 -16.94 -16.64 -12.30
N TRP A 87 -15.68 -17.09 -12.45
CA TRP A 87 -15.15 -17.58 -13.72
C TRP A 87 -15.72 -18.96 -14.04
N ARG A 88 -16.05 -19.21 -15.30
CA ARG A 88 -16.61 -20.45 -15.81
C ARG A 88 -15.62 -21.08 -16.80
N PRO A 89 -14.73 -22.00 -16.36
CA PRO A 89 -13.67 -22.55 -17.20
C PRO A 89 -14.17 -23.19 -18.48
N GLU A 90 -15.37 -23.77 -18.44
CA GLU A 90 -16.02 -24.47 -19.56
C GLU A 90 -16.49 -23.53 -20.68
N GLU A 91 -16.65 -22.23 -20.41
CA GLU A 91 -17.00 -21.23 -21.43
C GLU A 91 -15.79 -20.73 -22.23
N SER A 92 -14.58 -21.11 -21.83
CA SER A 92 -13.34 -20.71 -22.47
C SER A 92 -12.83 -21.77 -23.43
N SER A 93 -12.31 -21.34 -24.59
CA SER A 93 -11.61 -22.21 -25.53
C SER A 93 -10.18 -22.55 -25.07
N ILE A 94 -9.66 -21.87 -24.05
CA ILE A 94 -8.34 -22.14 -23.47
C ILE A 94 -8.45 -23.38 -22.57
N PRO A 95 -7.54 -24.39 -22.65
CA PRO A 95 -7.59 -25.55 -21.75
C PRO A 95 -7.52 -25.17 -20.27
N GLU A 96 -8.29 -25.86 -19.42
CA GLU A 96 -8.39 -25.55 -17.98
C GLU A 96 -7.03 -25.54 -17.27
N ALA A 97 -6.13 -26.46 -17.61
CA ALA A 97 -4.77 -26.48 -17.06
C ALA A 97 -4.02 -25.16 -17.32
N THR A 98 -4.18 -24.58 -18.51
CA THR A 98 -3.59 -23.28 -18.87
C THR A 98 -4.27 -22.14 -18.12
N GLN A 99 -5.60 -22.18 -17.96
CA GLN A 99 -6.35 -21.18 -17.18
C GLN A 99 -5.88 -21.17 -15.72
N ASN A 100 -5.72 -22.34 -15.12
CA ASN A 100 -5.22 -22.52 -13.75
C ASN A 100 -3.79 -21.97 -13.61
N ALA A 101 -2.90 -22.25 -14.56
CA ALA A 101 -1.55 -21.70 -14.58
C ALA A 101 -1.55 -20.17 -14.65
N LEU A 102 -2.39 -19.56 -15.51
CA LEU A 102 -2.49 -18.10 -15.64
C LEU A 102 -2.98 -17.42 -14.36
N THR A 103 -3.88 -18.08 -13.62
CA THR A 103 -4.48 -17.57 -12.38
C THR A 103 -3.44 -17.43 -11.25
N THR A 104 -2.38 -18.23 -11.28
CA THR A 104 -1.28 -18.13 -10.30
C THR A 104 -0.49 -16.82 -10.40
N LEU A 105 -0.50 -16.16 -11.56
CA LEU A 105 0.34 -15.01 -11.89
C LEU A 105 1.87 -15.25 -11.78
N GLU A 106 2.32 -16.50 -11.64
CA GLU A 106 3.75 -16.85 -11.60
C GLU A 106 4.48 -16.38 -12.87
N TRP A 107 3.81 -16.43 -14.01
CA TRP A 107 4.33 -15.93 -15.29
C TRP A 107 4.66 -14.43 -15.27
N VAL A 108 3.95 -13.62 -14.47
CA VAL A 108 4.25 -12.20 -14.28
C VAL A 108 5.56 -12.04 -13.51
N HIS A 109 5.75 -12.84 -12.45
CA HIS A 109 6.99 -12.84 -11.66
C HIS A 109 8.19 -13.31 -12.48
N ARG A 110 8.00 -14.30 -13.36
CA ARG A 110 9.00 -14.81 -14.29
C ARG A 110 9.28 -13.90 -15.49
N ARG A 111 8.46 -12.85 -15.68
CA ARG A 111 8.54 -11.91 -16.82
C ARG A 111 8.34 -12.59 -18.17
N GLU A 112 7.46 -13.57 -18.21
CA GLU A 112 7.06 -14.26 -19.45
C GLU A 112 6.03 -13.42 -20.21
N ASN A 113 6.06 -13.48 -21.54
CA ASN A 113 5.12 -12.76 -22.40
C ASN A 113 3.83 -13.57 -22.58
N LEU A 114 2.67 -12.94 -22.36
CA LEU A 114 1.36 -13.51 -22.63
C LEU A 114 0.71 -12.81 -23.82
N ALA A 115 0.39 -13.58 -24.87
CA ALA A 115 -0.44 -13.12 -25.99
C ALA A 115 -1.78 -13.85 -25.94
N VAL A 116 -2.88 -13.10 -25.90
CA VAL A 116 -4.25 -13.64 -25.94
C VAL A 116 -4.92 -13.12 -27.21
N SER A 117 -5.49 -14.02 -28.01
CA SER A 117 -6.20 -13.70 -29.24
C SER A 117 -7.53 -14.44 -29.29
N GLY A 118 -8.57 -13.78 -29.79
CA GLY A 118 -9.90 -14.34 -29.95
C GLY A 118 -10.90 -13.30 -30.43
N ALA A 119 -12.10 -13.73 -30.80
CA ALA A 119 -13.18 -12.82 -31.15
C ALA A 119 -13.67 -12.08 -29.90
N VAL A 120 -14.00 -10.79 -30.05
CA VAL A 120 -14.69 -10.03 -29.00
C VAL A 120 -16.15 -10.49 -28.98
N VAL A 121 -16.56 -11.14 -27.88
CA VAL A 121 -17.97 -11.44 -27.62
C VAL A 121 -18.44 -10.53 -26.49
N ILE A 122 -19.21 -9.49 -26.83
CA ILE A 122 -19.91 -8.66 -25.84
C ILE A 122 -21.25 -9.33 -25.57
N VAL A 123 -21.38 -10.02 -24.42
CA VAL A 123 -22.66 -10.58 -23.98
C VAL A 123 -23.53 -9.42 -23.45
N GLY A 124 -24.62 -9.09 -24.15
CA GLY A 124 -25.58 -8.06 -23.70
C GLY A 124 -26.21 -7.13 -24.76
N LEU A 125 -25.98 -7.35 -26.06
CA LEU A 125 -26.76 -6.70 -27.13
C LEU A 125 -27.40 -7.80 -28.00
N SER A 126 -28.49 -8.37 -27.53
CA SER A 126 -29.44 -9.20 -28.29
C SER A 126 -30.80 -9.07 -27.62
#